data_AF-A0AAU6AIH8-F1
#
_entry.id   AF-A0AAU6AIH8-F1
#
_cell.length_a   1.000
_cell.length_b   1.000
_cell.length_c   1.000
_cell.angle_alpha   90.00
_cell.angle_beta   90.00
_cell.angle_gamma   90.00
#
_symmetry.space_group_name_H-M   'P 1'
#
loop_
_entity.id
_entity.type
_entity.pdbx_description
1 polymer ?
#
loop_
_entity_poly.entity_id
_entity_poly.type
_entity_poly.pdbx_seq_one_letter_code
_entity_poly.pdbx_strand_id
1 'polypeptide(L)'
;MDEFVLALAARGVTDRWVGQQRAWVGGLLAFAQGPVWEVRPADVDGWLAGARERGAGTLTRGEMAQAVYRFYTFVEARHGRLVQEMTGRPVPRPVDEFNRPRRLARVGVRLPPSAWEAEALFQAWRAWLPRTQGRGSTSGAGVRREVSRRGGSWTLRACRL
;
A
#
# COMPACT_ATOMS: atom_id res chain seq x y z
N MET A 1 13.22 -14.52 -0.13
CA MET A 1 12.24 -13.42 -0.11
C MET A 1 12.26 -12.70 1.24
N ASP A 2 12.21 -13.44 2.35
CA ASP A 2 12.06 -12.83 3.68
C ASP A 2 13.25 -11.95 4.08
N GLU A 3 14.48 -12.35 3.75
CA GLU A 3 15.67 -11.50 4.01
C GLU A 3 15.62 -10.15 3.29
N PHE A 4 15.07 -10.10 2.06
CA PHE A 4 14.87 -8.86 1.34
C PHE A 4 13.82 -7.96 2.03
N VAL A 5 12.72 -8.56 2.49
CA VAL A 5 11.68 -7.84 3.24
C VAL A 5 12.24 -7.26 4.53
N LEU A 6 13.05 -8.03 5.27
CA LEU A 6 13.73 -7.56 6.48
C LEU A 6 14.70 -6.40 6.18
N ALA A 7 15.47 -6.51 5.10
CA ALA A 7 16.37 -5.43 4.67
C ALA A 7 15.60 -4.16 4.28
N LEU A 8 14.43 -4.28 3.66
CA LEU A 8 13.56 -3.13 3.38
C LEU A 8 12.99 -2.54 4.67
N ALA A 9 12.46 -3.37 5.57
CA ALA A 9 11.87 -2.92 6.84
C ALA A 9 12.89 -2.14 7.69
N ALA A 10 14.15 -2.59 7.74
CA ALA A 10 15.24 -1.91 8.42
C ALA A 10 15.52 -0.49 7.88
N ARG A 11 15.07 -0.17 6.66
CA ARG A 11 15.21 1.18 6.07
C ARG A 11 14.23 2.22 6.65
N GLY A 12 13.31 1.82 7.53
CA GLY A 12 12.31 2.73 8.11
C GLY A 12 11.22 3.16 7.12
N VAL A 13 10.89 2.29 6.16
CA VAL A 13 9.77 2.48 5.21
C VAL A 13 8.49 1.86 5.77
N THR A 14 7.33 2.28 5.23
CA THR A 14 6.04 1.77 5.71
C THR A 14 5.81 0.31 5.32
N ASP A 15 5.12 -0.45 6.18
CA ASP A 15 4.75 -1.85 5.92
C ASP A 15 3.98 -2.03 4.62
N ARG A 16 3.09 -1.07 4.30
CA ARG A 16 2.36 -1.05 3.04
C ARG A 16 3.32 -1.03 1.85
N TRP A 17 4.37 -0.21 1.91
CA TRP A 17 5.34 -0.13 0.82
C TRP A 17 6.17 -1.41 0.74
N VAL A 18 6.63 -1.97 1.87
CA VAL A 18 7.35 -3.25 1.91
C VAL A 18 6.50 -4.39 1.35
N GLY A 19 5.24 -4.48 1.76
CA GLY A 19 4.28 -5.46 1.25
C GLY A 19 4.06 -5.32 -0.25
N GLN A 20 4.00 -4.09 -0.76
CA GLN A 20 3.90 -3.84 -2.20
C GLN A 20 5.15 -4.30 -2.97
N GLN A 21 6.35 -4.03 -2.46
CA GLN A 21 7.60 -4.52 -3.06
C GLN A 21 7.62 -6.05 -3.10
N ARG A 22 7.28 -6.71 -1.99
CA ARG A 22 7.19 -8.17 -1.89
C ARG A 22 6.21 -8.75 -2.90
N ALA A 23 5.02 -8.17 -3.00
CA ALA A 23 3.97 -8.64 -3.91
C ALA A 23 4.41 -8.55 -5.38
N TRP A 24 5.06 -7.44 -5.77
CA TRP A 24 5.55 -7.27 -7.14
C TRP A 24 6.69 -8.23 -7.48
N VAL A 25 7.70 -8.37 -6.62
CA VAL A 25 8.79 -9.32 -6.88
C VAL A 25 8.26 -10.76 -6.90
N GLY A 26 7.39 -11.13 -5.95
CA GLY A 26 6.74 -12.44 -5.95
C GLY A 26 5.93 -12.70 -7.22
N GLY A 27 5.23 -11.69 -7.73
CA GLY A 27 4.50 -11.76 -8.99
C GLY A 27 5.41 -12.02 -10.21
N LEU A 28 6.58 -11.39 -10.27
CA LEU A 28 7.56 -11.67 -11.34
C LEU A 28 8.11 -13.09 -11.22
N LEU A 29 8.51 -13.53 -10.02
CA LEU A 29 9.08 -14.87 -9.84
C LEU A 29 8.06 -15.97 -10.16
N ALA A 30 6.78 -15.74 -9.81
CA ALA A 30 5.69 -16.64 -10.21
C ALA A 30 5.47 -16.64 -11.73
N PHE A 31 5.65 -15.51 -12.41
CA PHE A 31 5.54 -15.41 -13.86
C PHE A 31 6.69 -16.14 -14.59
N ALA A 32 7.93 -15.96 -14.13
CA ALA A 32 9.13 -16.51 -14.75
C ALA A 32 9.28 -18.03 -14.54
N GLN A 33 8.61 -18.61 -13.53
CA GLN A 33 8.57 -20.07 -13.26
C GLN A 33 9.96 -20.75 -13.12
N GLY A 34 10.95 -20.02 -12.63
CA GLY A 34 12.32 -20.51 -12.46
C GLY A 34 13.03 -19.93 -11.24
N PRO A 35 14.26 -20.38 -10.94
CA PRO A 35 15.06 -19.80 -9.88
C PRO A 35 15.44 -18.35 -10.19
N VAL A 36 15.74 -17.60 -9.13
CA VAL A 36 16.05 -16.15 -9.22
C VAL A 36 17.19 -15.85 -10.20
N TRP A 37 18.19 -16.74 -10.31
CA TRP A 37 19.33 -16.55 -11.22
C TRP A 37 19.05 -16.91 -12.70
N GLU A 38 17.86 -17.40 -13.03
CA GLU A 38 17.46 -17.70 -14.41
C GLU A 38 16.53 -16.66 -15.03
N VAL A 39 16.03 -15.70 -14.24
CA VAL A 39 15.13 -14.65 -14.72
C VAL A 39 15.84 -13.75 -15.74
N ARG A 40 15.20 -13.57 -16.89
CA ARG A 40 15.71 -12.84 -18.06
C ARG A 40 14.99 -11.49 -18.22
N PRO A 41 15.58 -10.54 -18.97
CA PRO A 41 14.89 -9.30 -19.33
C PRO A 41 13.54 -9.53 -20.02
N ALA A 42 13.45 -10.54 -20.90
CA ALA A 42 12.20 -10.90 -21.56
C ALA A 42 11.08 -11.32 -20.59
N ASP A 43 11.42 -11.91 -19.44
CA ASP A 43 10.43 -12.25 -18.42
C ASP A 43 9.88 -10.99 -17.75
N VAL A 44 10.75 -10.00 -17.52
CA VAL A 44 10.35 -8.69 -16.99
C VAL A 44 9.46 -7.96 -17.99
N ASP A 45 9.84 -7.96 -19.28
CA ASP A 45 9.05 -7.35 -20.35
C ASP A 45 7.65 -7.97 -20.44
N GLY A 46 7.57 -9.30 -20.51
CA GLY A 46 6.30 -10.05 -20.59
C GLY A 46 5.43 -9.82 -19.35
N TRP A 47 6.03 -9.82 -18.17
CA TRP A 47 5.31 -9.55 -16.93
C TRP A 47 4.75 -8.11 -16.86
N LEU A 48 5.54 -7.10 -17.29
CA LEU A 48 5.12 -5.71 -17.35
C LEU A 48 4.09 -5.45 -18.46
N ALA A 49 4.17 -6.18 -19.58
CA ALA A 49 3.17 -6.18 -20.64
C ALA A 49 1.82 -6.73 -20.12
N GLY A 50 1.83 -7.88 -19.45
CA GLY A 50 0.63 -8.41 -18.81
C GLY A 50 0.06 -7.47 -17.74
N ALA A 51 0.91 -6.75 -17.00
CA ALA A 51 0.44 -5.71 -16.08
C ALA A 51 -0.26 -4.55 -16.80
N ARG A 52 0.26 -4.14 -17.96
CA ARG A 52 -0.37 -3.11 -18.82
C ARG A 52 -1.74 -3.56 -19.31
N GLU A 53 -1.87 -4.81 -19.76
CA GLU A 53 -3.13 -5.40 -20.22
C GLU A 53 -4.18 -5.42 -19.11
N ARG A 54 -3.77 -5.62 -17.85
CA ARG A 54 -4.62 -5.50 -16.66
C ARG A 54 -4.90 -4.07 -16.22
N GLY A 55 -4.52 -3.06 -17.00
CA GLY A 55 -4.78 -1.65 -16.72
C GLY A 55 -3.77 -0.97 -15.80
N ALA A 56 -2.59 -1.56 -15.54
CA ALA A 56 -1.57 -0.89 -14.74
C ALA A 56 -1.02 0.35 -15.47
N GLY A 57 -1.20 1.51 -14.84
CA GLY A 57 -0.67 2.78 -15.35
C GLY A 57 0.87 2.79 -15.42
N THR A 58 1.42 3.75 -16.18
CA THR A 58 2.87 3.89 -16.39
C THR A 58 3.66 4.02 -15.09
N LEU A 59 3.14 4.79 -14.12
CA LEU A 59 3.80 4.94 -12.81
C LEU A 59 3.87 3.61 -12.05
N THR A 60 2.77 2.85 -12.05
CA THR A 60 2.71 1.54 -11.39
C THR A 60 3.70 0.57 -12.02
N ARG A 61 3.73 0.46 -13.35
CA ARG A 61 4.68 -0.40 -14.06
C ARG A 61 6.13 0.02 -13.82
N GLY A 62 6.40 1.31 -13.75
CA GLY A 62 7.72 1.81 -13.38
C GLY A 62 8.12 1.44 -11.94
N GLU A 63 7.21 1.56 -10.97
CA GLU A 63 7.48 1.12 -9.59
C GLU A 63 7.64 -0.40 -9.46
N MET A 64 6.93 -1.18 -10.28
CA MET A 64 7.13 -2.63 -10.41
C MET A 64 8.55 -2.94 -10.88
N ALA A 65 9.01 -2.33 -11.98
CA ALA A 65 10.38 -2.51 -12.47
C ALA A 65 11.42 -2.07 -11.43
N GLN A 66 11.17 -0.99 -10.70
CA GLN A 66 12.07 -0.52 -9.64
C GLN A 66 12.11 -1.47 -8.44
N ALA A 67 11.01 -2.14 -8.11
CA ALA A 67 11.00 -3.16 -7.07
C ALA A 67 11.86 -4.36 -7.44
N VAL A 68 11.77 -4.82 -8.69
CA VAL A 68 12.62 -5.88 -9.24
C VAL A 68 14.08 -5.45 -9.21
N TYR A 69 14.41 -4.25 -9.68
CA TYR A 69 15.78 -3.73 -9.64
C TYR A 69 16.35 -3.73 -8.22
N ARG A 70 15.61 -3.20 -7.24
CA ARG A 70 16.02 -3.21 -5.82
C ARG A 70 16.26 -4.62 -5.29
N PHE A 71 15.38 -5.56 -5.63
CA PHE A 71 15.52 -6.95 -5.22
C PHE A 71 16.78 -7.59 -5.80
N TYR A 72 17.04 -7.44 -7.10
CA TYR A 72 18.24 -8.02 -7.72
C TYR A 72 19.53 -7.36 -7.23
N THR A 73 19.52 -6.05 -6.94
CA THR A 73 20.66 -5.39 -6.27
C THR A 73 20.91 -5.99 -4.88
N PHE A 74 19.86 -6.29 -4.12
CA PHE A 74 19.99 -6.98 -2.83
C PHE A 74 20.55 -8.40 -2.98
N VAL A 75 20.04 -9.17 -3.94
CA VAL A 75 20.49 -10.56 -4.20
C VAL A 75 21.95 -10.58 -4.63
N GLU A 76 22.35 -9.68 -5.54
CA GLU A 76 23.74 -9.54 -5.96
C GLU A 76 24.66 -9.21 -4.77
N ALA A 77 24.29 -8.20 -3.97
CA ALA A 77 25.10 -7.77 -2.83
C ALA A 77 25.23 -8.84 -1.73
N ARG A 78 24.17 -9.60 -1.46
CA ARG A 78 24.13 -10.54 -0.32
C ARG A 78 24.41 -11.99 -0.69
N HIS A 79 24.05 -12.40 -1.90
CA HIS A 79 24.11 -13.79 -2.36
C HIS A 79 24.87 -13.97 -3.67
N GLY A 80 25.42 -12.90 -4.26
CA GLY A 80 26.09 -12.96 -5.56
C GLY A 80 27.22 -13.99 -5.62
N ARG A 81 28.08 -14.03 -4.59
CA ARG A 81 29.16 -15.01 -4.48
C ARG A 81 28.62 -16.45 -4.43
N LEU A 82 27.60 -16.69 -3.60
CA LEU A 82 27.00 -18.02 -3.46
C LEU A 82 26.40 -18.50 -4.78
N VAL A 83 25.66 -17.63 -5.48
CA VAL A 83 25.07 -17.95 -6.80
C VAL A 83 26.16 -18.24 -7.83
N GLN A 84 27.24 -17.45 -7.84
CA GLN A 84 28.37 -17.65 -8.75
C GLN A 84 29.09 -18.98 -8.51
N GLU A 85 29.28 -19.38 -7.25
CA GLU A 85 29.88 -20.67 -6.88
C GLU A 85 28.98 -21.85 -7.27
N MET A 86 27.66 -21.73 -7.06
CA MET A 86 26.72 -22.81 -7.35
C MET A 86 26.42 -22.99 -8.83
N THR A 87 26.35 -21.89 -9.59
CA THR A 87 25.84 -21.91 -10.98
C THR A 87 26.92 -21.63 -12.02
N GLY A 88 28.11 -21.20 -11.59
CA GLY A 88 29.17 -20.73 -12.49
C GLY A 88 28.83 -19.42 -13.20
N ARG A 89 27.74 -18.74 -12.85
CA ARG A 89 27.29 -17.49 -13.48
C ARG A 89 26.95 -16.42 -12.44
N PRO A 90 27.14 -15.13 -12.76
CA PRO A 90 26.74 -14.06 -11.86
C PRO A 90 25.21 -13.96 -11.79
N VAL A 91 24.71 -13.34 -10.72
CA VAL A 91 23.30 -12.98 -10.61
C VAL A 91 22.91 -12.09 -11.81
N PRO A 92 21.82 -12.39 -12.53
CA PRO A 92 21.42 -11.59 -13.68
C PRO A 92 21.00 -10.19 -13.24
N ARG A 93 21.12 -9.23 -14.16
CA ARG A 93 20.45 -7.92 -14.07
C ARG A 93 19.23 -7.94 -15.01
N PRO A 94 18.08 -8.46 -14.58
CA PRO A 94 16.92 -8.63 -15.46
C PRO A 94 16.21 -7.32 -15.79
N VAL A 95 16.45 -6.25 -15.03
CA VAL A 95 15.99 -4.90 -15.38
C VAL A 95 17.08 -4.20 -16.18
N ASP A 96 16.88 -4.10 -17.48
CA ASP A 96 17.78 -3.42 -18.42
C ASP A 96 17.48 -1.92 -18.55
N GLU A 97 18.14 -1.25 -19.50
CA GLU A 97 17.96 0.20 -19.72
C GLU A 97 16.56 0.57 -20.25
N PHE A 98 15.88 -0.36 -20.93
CA PHE A 98 14.56 -0.14 -21.51
C PHE A 98 13.46 -0.28 -20.44
N ASN A 99 13.66 -1.23 -19.52
CA ASN A 99 12.77 -1.47 -18.40
C ASN A 99 12.99 -0.53 -17.22
N ARG A 100 14.18 0.09 -17.11
CA ARG A 100 14.51 0.97 -16.00
C ARG A 100 13.88 2.36 -16.21
N PRO A 101 12.91 2.79 -15.38
CA PRO A 101 12.33 4.11 -15.54
C PRO A 101 13.38 5.20 -15.26
N ARG A 102 13.74 5.98 -16.29
CA ARG A 102 14.82 7.01 -16.22
C ARG A 102 14.44 8.25 -15.40
N ARG A 103 13.16 8.41 -15.08
CA ARG A 103 12.58 9.26 -14.03
C ARG A 103 11.09 8.94 -14.11
N LEU A 104 10.48 8.49 -13.01
CA LEU A 104 9.02 8.51 -12.88
C LEU A 104 8.61 9.97 -12.66
N ALA A 105 8.85 10.81 -13.68
CA ALA A 105 8.38 12.18 -13.66
C ALA A 105 6.86 12.11 -13.47
N ARG A 106 6.36 12.80 -12.45
CA ARG A 106 4.93 13.02 -12.29
C ARG A 106 4.49 13.86 -13.48
N VAL A 107 4.11 13.22 -14.59
CA VAL A 107 3.52 13.91 -15.76
C VAL A 107 2.07 14.34 -15.48
N GLY A 108 1.60 14.20 -14.23
CA GLY A 108 0.42 14.89 -13.74
C GLY A 108 0.84 15.92 -12.71
N VAL A 109 0.83 17.20 -13.09
CA VAL A 109 0.77 18.29 -12.10
C VAL A 109 -0.45 17.99 -11.24
N ARG A 110 -0.22 17.68 -9.96
CA ARG A 110 -1.29 17.68 -8.97
C ARG A 110 -1.62 19.15 -8.73
N LEU A 111 -2.55 19.68 -9.52
CA LEU A 111 -3.10 21.00 -9.26
C LEU A 111 -3.84 20.91 -7.91
N PRO A 112 -3.42 21.66 -6.88
CA PRO A 112 -4.23 21.77 -5.69
C PRO A 112 -5.57 22.38 -6.09
N PRO A 113 -6.69 21.98 -5.46
CA PRO A 113 -7.95 22.66 -5.67
C PRO A 113 -7.77 24.13 -5.30
N SER A 114 -8.39 25.00 -6.08
CA SER A 114 -8.54 26.40 -5.73
C SER A 114 -9.33 26.56 -4.43
N ALA A 115 -9.21 27.73 -3.78
CA ALA A 115 -9.95 28.02 -2.56
C ALA A 115 -11.48 27.90 -2.76
N TRP A 116 -11.99 28.25 -3.96
CA TRP A 116 -13.41 28.15 -4.26
C TRP A 116 -13.86 26.70 -4.43
N GLU A 117 -13.06 25.83 -5.07
CA GLU A 117 -13.36 24.40 -5.22
C GLU A 117 -13.39 23.70 -3.86
N ALA A 118 -12.42 24.04 -3.00
CA ALA A 118 -12.37 23.52 -1.64
C ALA A 118 -13.61 23.96 -0.82
N GLU A 119 -13.97 25.25 -0.86
CA GLU A 119 -15.14 25.76 -0.14
C GLU A 119 -16.43 25.13 -0.67
N ALA A 120 -16.60 25.02 -1.99
CA ALA A 120 -17.77 24.38 -2.60
C ALA A 120 -17.91 22.91 -2.16
N LEU A 121 -16.80 22.15 -2.14
CA LEU A 121 -16.77 20.78 -1.63
C LEU A 121 -17.24 20.72 -0.16
N PHE A 122 -16.65 21.55 0.70
CA PHE A 122 -16.96 21.52 2.13
C PHE A 122 -18.37 22.04 2.45
N GLN A 123 -18.92 22.98 1.67
CA GLN A 123 -20.31 23.42 1.79
C GLN A 123 -21.29 22.32 1.39
N ALA A 124 -21.06 21.68 0.23
CA ALA A 124 -21.88 20.57 -0.25
C ALA A 124 -21.85 19.39 0.75
N TRP A 125 -20.66 19.08 1.27
CA TRP A 125 -20.50 18.03 2.28
C TRP A 125 -21.26 18.35 3.57
N ARG A 126 -21.15 19.59 4.09
CA ARG A 126 -21.90 20.04 5.27
C ARG A 126 -23.42 19.94 5.08
N ALA A 127 -23.93 20.34 3.92
CA ALA A 127 -25.36 20.26 3.61
C ALA A 127 -25.87 18.80 3.47
N TRP A 128 -24.98 17.87 3.13
CA TRP A 128 -25.29 16.46 2.99
C TRP A 128 -25.29 15.70 4.33
N LEU A 129 -24.46 16.10 5.30
CA LEU A 129 -24.33 15.43 6.61
C LEU A 129 -25.68 15.18 7.33
N PRO A 130 -26.63 16.15 7.40
CA PRO A 130 -27.92 15.90 8.06
C PRO A 130 -28.76 14.79 7.42
N ARG A 131 -28.50 14.46 6.14
CA ARG A 131 -29.24 13.43 5.39
C ARG A 131 -28.69 12.02 5.61
N THR A 132 -27.47 11.91 6.15
CA THR A 132 -26.78 10.62 6.37
C THR A 132 -26.50 10.30 7.81
N GLN A 133 -26.69 11.28 8.70
CA GLN A 133 -26.93 10.96 10.10
C GLN A 133 -28.29 10.27 10.21
N GLY A 134 -28.24 8.94 10.21
CA GLY A 134 -29.39 8.10 10.46
C GLY A 134 -30.13 8.60 11.71
N ARG A 135 -31.45 8.57 11.61
CA ARG A 135 -32.42 8.83 12.66
C ARG A 135 -32.08 7.98 13.90
N GLY A 136 -31.24 8.50 14.81
CA GLY A 136 -30.80 7.77 16.00
C GLY A 136 -29.83 8.56 16.87
N SER A 137 -30.25 8.85 18.10
CA SER A 137 -29.58 9.64 19.15
C SER A 137 -29.59 11.15 18.85
N THR A 138 -30.25 12.04 19.58
CA THR A 138 -30.81 12.05 20.94
C THR A 138 -31.97 13.06 20.96
N SER A 139 -33.22 12.59 21.01
CA SER A 139 -34.30 13.42 21.57
C SER A 139 -34.41 13.04 23.04
N GLY A 140 -33.79 13.85 23.89
CA GLY A 140 -33.90 13.71 25.33
C GLY A 140 -35.31 14.07 25.78
N ALA A 141 -36.16 13.06 25.95
CA ALA A 141 -37.20 13.13 26.97
C ALA A 141 -36.47 12.92 28.32
N GLY A 142 -36.34 13.99 29.10
CA GLY A 142 -35.58 14.00 30.35
C GLY A 142 -36.08 12.94 31.33
N VAL A 143 -35.25 11.92 31.57
CA VAL A 143 -35.39 11.04 32.73
C VAL A 143 -34.20 11.34 33.63
N ARG A 144 -34.45 12.08 34.72
CA ARG A 144 -33.47 12.24 35.79
C ARG A 144 -33.46 10.95 36.61
N ARG A 145 -32.35 10.21 36.56
CA ARG A 145 -32.16 9.02 37.40
C ARG A 145 -31.54 9.45 38.71
N GLU A 146 -32.27 9.20 39.80
CA GLU A 146 -31.78 9.48 41.15
C GLU A 146 -31.27 8.19 41.78
N VAL A 147 -30.04 8.24 42.27
CA VAL A 147 -29.38 7.15 42.97
C VAL A 147 -29.49 7.46 44.46
N SER A 148 -30.14 6.58 45.22
CA SER A 148 -30.16 6.69 46.69
C SER A 148 -29.64 5.40 47.32
N ARG A 149 -28.98 5.58 48.48
CA ARG A 149 -28.37 4.51 49.26
C ARG A 149 -29.11 4.39 50.59
N ARG A 150 -29.71 3.24 50.88
CA ARG A 150 -30.21 2.87 52.21
C ARG A 150 -29.68 1.50 52.60
N GLY A 151 -29.15 1.38 53.82
CA GLY A 151 -28.76 0.09 54.40
C GLY A 151 -27.75 -0.72 53.59
N GLY A 152 -26.78 -0.07 52.94
CA GLY A 152 -25.71 -0.75 52.19
C GLY A 152 -26.07 -1.20 50.76
N SER A 153 -27.32 -1.03 50.33
CA SER A 153 -27.79 -1.38 48.98
C SER A 153 -28.02 -0.14 48.11
N TRP A 154 -27.65 -0.23 46.83
CA TRP A 154 -27.86 0.81 45.82
C TRP A 154 -29.10 0.48 44.98
N THR A 155 -30.06 1.40 44.91
CA THR A 155 -31.24 1.25 44.04
C THR A 155 -31.36 2.43 43.08
N LEU A 156 -31.57 2.11 41.80
CA LEU A 156 -31.86 3.08 40.74
C LEU A 156 -33.37 3.20 40.56
N ARG A 157 -33.93 4.40 40.77
CA ARG A 157 -35.31 4.71 40.36
C ARG A 157 -35.31 5.69 39.19
N ALA A 158 -36.09 5.36 38.18
CA ALA A 158 -36.43 6.29 37.11
C ALA A 158 -37.69 7.05 37.55
N CYS A 159 -37.56 8.35 37.82
CA CYS A 159 -38.72 9.22 37.96
C CYS A 159 -39.08 9.76 36.57
N ARG A 160 -40.36 9.63 36.22
CA ARG A 160 -40.94 10.28 35.04
C ARG A 160 -41.31 11.70 35.45
N LEU A 161 -40.93 12.70 34.64
CA LEU A 161 -41.51 14.04 34.72
C LEU A 161 -42.93 14.02 34.15
#